data_AF-D8P9I1-F1
#
_entry.id   AF-D8P9I1-F1
#
_cell.length_a   1.000
_cell.length_b   1.000
_cell.length_c   1.000
_cell.angle_alpha   90.00
_cell.angle_beta   90.00
_cell.angle_gamma   90.00
#
_symmetry.space_group_name_H-M   'P 1'
#
loop_
_entity.id
_entity.type
_entity.pdbx_description
1 polymer ?
#
loop_
_entity_poly.entity_id
_entity_poly.type
_entity_poly.pdbx_seq_one_letter_code
_entity_poly.pdbx_strand_id
1 'polypeptide(L)'
;MPAMTEGLNLGDLLKYEAPNLYSRDQVTVGAGQSLLLGTVVGLVTATAKLKQIDPSATDGSQYAAGVLMQGVDATLIDRDDGLMLARHAIVADHALAWPAAITTAEKQAAIAQLKSLGILVRKGV
;
A
#
# COMPACT_ATOMS: atom_id res chain seq x y z
N MET A 1 -25.48 -2.70 20.15
CA MET A 1 -25.77 -1.99 18.89
C MET A 1 -24.80 -2.55 17.85
N PRO A 2 -25.25 -3.19 16.76
CA PRO A 2 -24.34 -3.58 15.70
C PRO A 2 -23.87 -2.28 15.04
N ALA A 3 -22.63 -1.90 15.28
CA ALA A 3 -22.01 -0.82 14.52
C ALA A 3 -21.94 -1.30 13.07
N MET A 4 -22.62 -0.61 12.16
CA MET A 4 -22.47 -0.86 10.74
C MET A 4 -21.09 -0.32 10.37
N THR A 5 -20.08 -1.18 10.41
CA THR A 5 -18.75 -0.84 9.91
C THR A 5 -18.87 -0.76 8.40
N GLU A 6 -19.02 0.45 7.86
CA GLU A 6 -18.85 0.67 6.43
C GLU A 6 -17.48 0.14 6.01
N GLY A 7 -17.47 -0.61 4.89
CA GLY A 7 -16.22 -1.11 4.32
C GLY A 7 -15.27 0.05 4.01
N LEU A 8 -13.98 -0.19 4.19
CA LEU A 8 -12.96 0.82 3.98
C LEU A 8 -13.00 1.32 2.52
N ASN A 9 -13.35 2.59 2.33
CA ASN A 9 -13.45 3.22 1.02
C ASN A 9 -12.19 4.02 0.69
N LEU A 10 -11.96 4.29 -0.59
CA LEU A 10 -10.79 5.05 -1.04
C LEU A 10 -10.72 6.45 -0.41
N GLY A 11 -11.85 7.12 -0.18
CA GLY A 11 -11.90 8.42 0.50
C GLY A 11 -11.59 8.36 2.00
N ASP A 12 -11.66 7.16 2.60
CA ASP A 12 -11.27 6.96 3.99
C ASP A 12 -9.75 6.73 4.10
N LEU A 13 -9.18 6.05 3.12
CA LEU A 13 -7.73 5.90 2.95
C LEU A 13 -7.06 7.20 2.53
N LEU A 14 -7.48 7.81 1.43
CA LEU A 14 -6.81 8.91 0.77
C LEU A 14 -7.37 10.24 1.28
N LYS A 15 -6.59 10.92 2.12
CA LYS A 15 -6.93 12.26 2.64
C LYS A 15 -6.44 13.37 1.72
N TYR A 16 -5.42 13.10 0.91
CA TYR A 16 -4.91 14.04 -0.07
C TYR A 16 -4.15 13.31 -1.17
N GLU A 17 -4.33 13.75 -2.41
CA GLU A 17 -3.48 13.41 -3.55
C GLU A 17 -3.07 14.69 -4.28
N ALA A 18 -1.91 14.67 -4.92
CA ALA A 18 -1.48 15.76 -5.78
C ALA A 18 -2.40 15.84 -7.01
N PRO A 19 -2.73 17.07 -7.47
CA PRO A 19 -3.54 17.25 -8.66
C PRO A 19 -2.88 16.62 -9.90
N ASN A 20 -3.70 16.30 -10.91
CA ASN A 20 -3.27 15.75 -12.20
C ASN A 20 -2.77 14.29 -12.17
N LEU A 21 -3.27 13.47 -11.24
CA LEU A 21 -2.94 12.03 -11.11
C LEU A 21 -1.45 11.76 -10.83
N TYR A 22 -0.67 12.77 -10.46
CA TYR A 22 0.79 12.67 -10.28
C TYR A 22 1.19 11.73 -9.13
N SER A 23 0.31 11.55 -8.15
CA SER A 23 0.52 10.64 -7.03
C SER A 23 0.32 9.17 -7.40
N ARG A 24 -0.44 8.90 -8.47
CA ARG A 24 -0.87 7.57 -8.88
C ARG A 24 0.15 6.97 -9.85
N ASP A 25 0.56 5.75 -9.58
CA ASP A 25 1.53 5.01 -10.38
C ASP A 25 0.89 3.67 -10.78
N GLN A 26 0.89 3.39 -12.09
CA GLN A 26 0.42 2.11 -12.62
C GLN A 26 1.51 1.07 -12.44
N VAL A 27 1.14 -0.04 -11.83
CA VAL A 27 2.09 -1.00 -11.28
C VAL A 27 1.58 -2.42 -11.45
N THR A 28 2.52 -3.32 -11.71
CA THR A 28 2.20 -4.73 -11.86
C THR A 28 2.28 -5.42 -10.51
N VAL A 29 1.14 -5.94 -10.04
CA VAL A 29 1.06 -6.82 -8.86
C VAL A 29 1.43 -8.23 -9.27
N GLY A 30 2.36 -8.84 -8.53
CA GLY A 30 2.81 -10.21 -8.80
C GLY A 30 1.75 -11.27 -8.52
N ALA A 31 1.73 -12.30 -9.36
CA ALA A 31 0.83 -13.44 -9.21
C ALA A 31 0.97 -14.16 -7.85
N GLY A 32 -0.13 -14.76 -7.38
CA GLY A 32 -0.20 -15.55 -6.14
C GLY A 32 -0.56 -14.75 -4.88
N GLN A 33 -1.05 -13.52 -5.01
CA GLN A 33 -1.47 -12.68 -3.86
C GLN A 33 -2.76 -11.91 -4.18
N SER A 34 -3.63 -11.78 -3.19
CA SER A 34 -4.76 -10.86 -3.21
C SER A 34 -4.46 -9.69 -2.27
N LEU A 35 -4.35 -8.50 -2.84
CA LEU A 35 -4.07 -7.28 -2.08
C LEU A 35 -5.35 -6.48 -1.95
N LEU A 36 -5.64 -6.02 -0.73
CA LEU A 36 -6.80 -5.16 -0.49
C LEU A 36 -6.43 -3.69 -0.71
N LEU A 37 -7.47 -2.86 -0.81
CA LEU A 37 -7.31 -1.42 -0.76
C LEU A 37 -6.60 -1.03 0.54
N GLY A 38 -5.60 -0.16 0.42
CA GLY A 38 -4.79 0.31 1.54
C GLY A 38 -3.66 -0.60 1.97
N THR A 39 -3.43 -1.71 1.27
CA THR A 39 -2.26 -2.54 1.56
C THR A 39 -0.98 -1.79 1.25
N VAL A 40 -0.06 -1.78 2.22
CA VAL A 40 1.31 -1.28 2.01
C VAL A 40 2.07 -2.32 1.18
N VAL A 41 2.54 -1.88 0.02
CA VAL A 41 3.20 -2.73 -0.96
C VAL A 41 4.69 -2.39 -1.03
N GLY A 42 5.48 -3.44 -1.18
CA GLY A 42 6.89 -3.36 -1.52
C GLY A 42 7.13 -3.74 -2.98
N LEU A 43 8.19 -3.20 -3.57
CA LEU A 43 8.60 -3.51 -4.93
C LEU A 43 9.74 -4.53 -4.91
N VAL A 44 9.52 -5.67 -5.55
CA VAL A 44 10.54 -6.71 -5.73
C VAL A 44 11.58 -6.20 -6.72
N THR A 45 12.82 -6.00 -6.30
CA THR A 45 13.88 -5.44 -7.17
C THR A 45 14.24 -6.37 -8.33
N ALA A 46 14.06 -7.68 -8.15
CA ALA A 46 14.38 -8.68 -9.18
C ALA A 46 13.38 -8.71 -10.35
N THR A 47 12.09 -8.47 -10.07
CA THR A 47 11.01 -8.61 -11.06
C THR A 47 10.28 -7.31 -11.37
N ALA A 48 10.57 -6.24 -10.62
CA ALA A 48 9.82 -4.98 -10.61
C ALA A 48 8.31 -5.15 -10.33
N LYS A 49 7.92 -6.28 -9.73
CA LYS A 49 6.53 -6.58 -9.37
C LYS A 49 6.26 -6.14 -7.94
N LEU A 50 5.06 -5.64 -7.69
CA LEU A 50 4.59 -5.33 -6.36
C LEU A 50 4.12 -6.58 -5.64
N LYS A 51 4.45 -6.63 -4.35
CA LYS A 51 3.95 -7.61 -3.39
C LYS A 51 3.58 -6.88 -2.10
N GLN A 52 2.76 -7.52 -1.27
CA GLN A 52 2.60 -7.06 0.11
C GLN A 52 3.98 -6.90 0.76
N ILE A 53 4.18 -5.81 1.51
CA ILE A 53 5.46 -5.58 2.19
C ILE A 53 5.81 -6.79 3.07
N ASP A 54 7.02 -7.29 2.90
CA ASP A 54 7.53 -8.40 3.70
C ASP A 54 8.90 -7.98 4.24
N PRO A 55 8.98 -7.48 5.48
CA PRO A 55 10.22 -6.99 6.05
C PRO A 55 11.25 -8.10 6.30
N SER A 56 10.84 -9.37 6.27
CA SER A 56 11.75 -10.52 6.35
C SER A 56 12.33 -10.93 4.99
N ALA A 57 11.73 -10.45 3.89
CA ALA A 57 12.17 -10.76 2.54
C ALA A 57 13.40 -9.93 2.15
N THR A 58 14.37 -10.53 1.48
CA THR A 58 15.58 -9.83 1.01
C THR A 58 15.50 -9.43 -0.47
N ASP A 59 14.35 -9.64 -1.10
CA ASP A 59 14.10 -9.42 -2.54
C ASP A 59 13.68 -7.98 -2.90
N GLY A 60 13.78 -7.04 -1.97
CA GLY A 60 13.34 -5.65 -2.14
C GLY A 60 11.94 -5.34 -1.59
N SER A 61 11.09 -6.36 -1.41
CA SER A 61 9.75 -6.24 -0.79
C SER A 61 9.77 -5.81 0.68
N GLN A 62 10.94 -5.79 1.32
CA GLN A 62 11.16 -5.22 2.65
C GLN A 62 10.97 -3.70 2.70
N TYR A 63 11.07 -3.02 1.57
CA TYR A 63 10.93 -1.58 1.48
C TYR A 63 9.51 -1.22 1.02
N ALA A 64 8.82 -0.38 1.80
CA ALA A 64 7.54 0.18 1.41
C ALA A 64 7.72 1.08 0.18
N ALA A 65 7.20 0.65 -0.96
CA ALA A 65 7.25 1.38 -2.23
C ALA A 65 6.02 2.26 -2.43
N GLY A 66 4.91 1.96 -1.75
CA GLY A 66 3.68 2.73 -1.86
C GLY A 66 2.50 2.07 -1.15
N VAL A 67 1.32 2.63 -1.39
CA VAL A 67 0.05 2.13 -0.84
C VAL A 67 -0.92 1.85 -1.98
N LEU A 68 -1.53 0.66 -2.00
CA LEU A 68 -2.55 0.34 -3.01
C LEU A 68 -3.81 1.18 -2.81
N MET A 69 -4.28 1.82 -3.89
CA MET A 69 -5.55 2.55 -3.90
C MET A 69 -6.73 1.67 -4.29
N GLN A 70 -6.48 0.48 -4.81
CA GLN A 70 -7.51 -0.45 -5.19
C GLN A 70 -7.14 -1.85 -4.76
N GLY A 71 -8.16 -2.64 -4.42
CA GLY A 71 -7.97 -4.08 -4.23
C GLY A 71 -7.62 -4.71 -5.56
N VAL A 72 -6.52 -5.45 -5.61
CA VAL A 72 -6.06 -6.17 -6.80
C VAL A 72 -5.96 -7.64 -6.46
N ASP A 73 -6.78 -8.44 -7.13
CA ASP A 73 -6.70 -9.89 -7.03
C ASP A 73 -5.79 -10.43 -8.14
N ALA A 74 -4.53 -10.67 -7.77
CA ALA A 74 -3.51 -11.29 -8.61
C ALA A 74 -3.33 -12.77 -8.21
N THR A 75 -4.36 -13.47 -7.76
CA THR A 75 -4.23 -14.85 -7.26
C THR A 75 -3.76 -15.83 -8.36
N LEU A 76 -4.24 -15.64 -9.59
CA LEU A 76 -4.05 -16.56 -10.71
C LEU A 76 -3.01 -16.09 -11.74
N ILE A 77 -2.87 -14.78 -11.92
CA ILE A 77 -1.98 -14.16 -12.92
C ILE A 77 -1.42 -12.86 -12.38
N ASP A 78 -0.30 -12.40 -12.96
CA ASP A 78 0.19 -11.05 -12.73
C ASP A 78 -0.87 -10.04 -13.19
N ARG A 79 -1.08 -8.99 -12.40
CA ARG A 79 -2.06 -7.94 -12.68
C ARG A 79 -1.33 -6.63 -12.93
N ASP A 80 -1.27 -6.21 -14.17
CA ASP A 80 -0.74 -4.91 -14.60
C ASP A 80 -1.73 -3.75 -14.36
N ASP A 81 -2.97 -4.06 -13.98
CA ASP A 81 -4.00 -3.07 -13.65
C ASP A 81 -3.86 -2.52 -12.21
N GLY A 82 -2.75 -2.79 -11.52
CA GLY A 82 -2.53 -2.26 -10.17
C GLY A 82 -2.34 -0.75 -10.16
N LEU A 83 -2.94 -0.09 -9.16
CA LEU A 83 -2.78 1.36 -8.94
C LEU A 83 -2.32 1.61 -7.52
N MET A 84 -1.09 2.10 -7.39
CA MET A 84 -0.53 2.49 -6.11
C MET A 84 -0.31 4.00 -6.01
N LEU A 85 -0.24 4.49 -4.77
CA LEU A 85 0.27 5.80 -4.42
C LEU A 85 1.78 5.68 -4.27
N ALA A 86 2.52 6.19 -5.26
CA ALA A 86 3.98 6.18 -5.25
C ALA A 86 4.57 7.46 -4.67
N ARG A 87 3.83 8.59 -4.66
CA ARG A 87 4.36 9.89 -4.22
C ARG A 87 3.29 10.90 -3.82
N HIS A 88 3.68 11.90 -3.01
CA HIS A 88 2.89 13.09 -2.67
C HIS A 88 1.42 12.81 -2.35
N ALA A 89 1.18 12.02 -1.31
CA ALA A 89 -0.17 11.67 -0.89
C ALA A 89 -0.28 11.70 0.63
N ILE A 90 -1.48 11.91 1.16
CA ILE A 90 -1.75 11.73 2.60
C ILE A 90 -2.72 10.56 2.73
N VAL A 91 -2.30 9.54 3.47
CA VAL A 91 -3.13 8.36 3.75
C VAL A 91 -3.45 8.27 5.24
N ALA A 92 -4.61 7.72 5.58
CA ALA A 92 -5.03 7.51 6.96
C ALA A 92 -4.47 6.20 7.52
N ASP A 93 -3.98 6.22 8.76
CA ASP A 93 -3.31 5.07 9.38
C ASP A 93 -4.24 3.88 9.64
N HIS A 94 -5.52 4.15 9.94
CA HIS A 94 -6.53 3.14 10.21
C HIS A 94 -6.97 2.38 8.95
N ALA A 95 -6.78 3.02 7.79
CA ALA A 95 -7.08 2.47 6.48
C ALA A 95 -5.92 1.65 5.89
N LEU A 96 -4.75 1.66 6.53
CA LEU A 96 -3.60 0.91 6.05
C LEU A 96 -3.72 -0.57 6.45
N ALA A 97 -3.73 -1.43 5.44
CA ALA A 97 -3.65 -2.87 5.63
C ALA A 97 -2.17 -3.29 5.73
N TRP A 98 -1.83 -3.89 6.87
CA TRP A 98 -0.50 -4.36 7.19
C TRP A 98 -0.43 -5.89 7.16
N PRO A 99 0.74 -6.49 6.91
CA PRO A 99 0.94 -7.92 7.07
C PRO A 99 0.65 -8.33 8.51
N ALA A 100 0.01 -9.49 8.72
CA ALA A 100 -0.27 -10.00 10.07
C ALA A 100 1.02 -10.24 10.90
N ALA A 101 2.16 -10.46 10.23
CA ALA A 101 3.45 -10.72 10.86
C ALA A 101 4.29 -9.45 11.12
N ILE A 102 3.82 -8.24 10.77
CA ILE A 102 4.65 -7.03 10.91
C ILE A 102 4.80 -6.62 12.38
N THR A 103 6.02 -6.30 12.79
CA THR A 103 6.30 -5.71 14.11
C THR A 103 6.08 -4.21 14.11
N THR A 104 5.94 -3.61 15.30
CA THR A 104 5.82 -2.15 15.44
C THR A 104 7.04 -1.40 14.90
N ALA A 105 8.24 -1.96 15.03
CA ALA A 105 9.47 -1.37 14.53
C ALA A 105 9.49 -1.35 12.99
N GLU A 106 9.12 -2.46 12.36
CA GLU A 106 9.01 -2.57 10.90
C GLU A 106 7.92 -1.67 10.35
N LYS A 107 6.77 -1.58 11.04
CA LYS A 107 5.70 -0.65 10.70
C LYS A 107 6.19 0.81 10.73
N GLN A 108 6.96 1.21 11.74
CA GLN A 108 7.55 2.55 11.79
C GLN A 108 8.56 2.79 10.67
N ALA A 109 9.39 1.80 10.35
CA ALA A 109 10.34 1.89 9.24
C ALA A 109 9.61 2.05 7.89
N ALA A 110 8.55 1.27 7.65
CA ALA A 110 7.71 1.39 6.47
C ALA A 110 7.04 2.76 6.37
N ILE A 111 6.53 3.30 7.48
CA ILE A 111 5.97 4.66 7.53
C ILE A 111 7.05 5.70 7.21
N ALA A 112 8.29 5.53 7.69
CA ALA A 112 9.39 6.44 7.38
C ALA A 112 9.80 6.38 5.90
N GLN A 113 9.76 5.19 5.29
CA GLN A 113 10.00 5.00 3.85
C GLN A 113 8.90 5.65 3.02
N LEU A 114 7.64 5.41 3.35
CA LEU A 114 6.49 6.09 2.73
C LEU A 114 6.62 7.61 2.84
N LYS A 115 7.00 8.13 4.02
CA LYS A 115 7.25 9.55 4.23
C LYS A 115 8.38 10.09 3.36
N SER A 116 9.43 9.30 3.13
CA SER A 116 10.56 9.68 2.26
C SER A 116 10.15 9.72 0.78
N LEU A 117 9.20 8.86 0.37
CA LEU A 117 8.57 8.90 -0.95
C LEU A 117 7.54 10.03 -1.09
N GLY A 118 7.23 10.74 0.00
CA GLY A 118 6.23 11.80 0.04
C GLY A 118 4.80 11.31 0.31
N ILE A 119 4.61 10.05 0.70
CA ILE A 119 3.35 9.54 1.25
C ILE A 119 3.35 9.77 2.77
N LEU A 120 2.53 10.70 3.23
CA LEU A 120 2.36 11.02 4.65
C LEU A 120 1.24 10.16 5.24
N VAL A 121 1.59 9.28 6.18
CA VAL A 121 0.60 8.59 7.00
C VAL A 121 0.15 9.52 8.13
N ARG A 122 -1.14 9.87 8.18
CA ARG A 122 -1.74 10.64 9.26
C ARG A 122 -2.73 9.80 10.04
N LYS A 123 -2.92 10.14 11.32
CA LYS A 123 -4.01 9.56 12.10
C LYS A 123 -5.36 10.01 11.52
N GLY A 124 -6.15 9.05 11.05
CA GLY A 124 -7.57 9.28 10.78
C GLY A 124 -8.28 9.42 12.12
N VAL A 125 -9.07 10.48 12.28
CA VAL A 125 -10.00 10.66 13.40
C VAL A 125 -11.36 10.13 12.98
#